data_AF-A0A6S7G6Y2-F1
#
_entry.id   AF-A0A6S7G6Y2-F1
#
_cell.length_a   1.000
_cell.length_b   1.000
_cell.length_c   1.000
_cell.angle_alpha   90.00
_cell.angle_beta   90.00
_cell.angle_gamma   90.00
#
_symmetry.space_group_name_H-M   'P 1'
#
loop_
_entity.id
_entity.type
_entity.pdbx_description
1 polymer ?
#
loop_
_entity_poly.entity_id
_entity_poly.type
_entity_poly.pdbx_seq_one_letter_code
_entity_poly.pdbx_strand_id
1 'polypeptide(L)'
;MDILKSYNCNTQITELESIAIQTLSFIHDNIKQKYLNFWKHKLENSSKLKFYNTFKTEYQLEKYLSTIKNSTERKALTKFRVSNHKLMIELGRYQKIPREERLCEICQSGEVEDEYHFANWCKAYSNQRENFYTTLRNKLTIIIDQAQLVDIMKSTEHETILSLSKYISSCFTERNRYLEIGIAVS
;
A
#
# COMPACT_ATOMS: atom_id res chain seq x y z
N MET A 1 -62.15 18.18 -21.84
CA MET A 1 -61.01 19.10 -21.58
C MET A 1 -60.84 19.10 -20.07
N ASP A 2 -59.79 18.64 -19.40
CA ASP A 2 -58.39 18.37 -19.70
C ASP A 2 -57.86 17.31 -18.71
N ILE A 3 -57.86 16.01 -19.04
CA ILE A 3 -57.21 14.96 -18.20
C ILE A 3 -56.00 14.35 -18.92
N LEU A 4 -55.89 14.51 -20.25
CA LEU A 4 -54.79 13.98 -21.05
C LEU A 4 -53.51 14.82 -21.02
N LYS A 5 -53.52 16.03 -20.45
CA LYS A 5 -52.33 16.89 -20.36
C LYS A 5 -51.44 16.61 -19.15
N SER A 6 -51.99 16.12 -18.02
CA SER A 6 -51.18 15.84 -16.82
C SER A 6 -50.45 14.49 -16.89
N TYR A 7 -51.05 13.48 -17.53
CA TYR A 7 -50.46 12.14 -17.68
C TYR A 7 -49.22 12.14 -18.60
N ASN A 8 -49.26 12.90 -19.71
CA ASN A 8 -48.16 12.98 -20.67
C ASN A 8 -46.96 13.76 -20.13
N CYS A 9 -47.21 14.78 -19.29
CA CYS A 9 -46.17 15.57 -18.64
C CYS A 9 -45.36 14.74 -17.65
N ASN A 10 -46.01 13.94 -16.80
CA ASN A 10 -45.33 13.09 -15.82
C ASN A 10 -44.47 12.01 -16.49
N THR A 11 -44.94 11.38 -17.57
CA THR A 11 -44.15 10.39 -18.32
C THR A 11 -42.91 11.03 -18.98
N GLN A 12 -43.07 12.21 -19.58
CA GLN A 12 -41.94 12.97 -20.15
C GLN A 12 -40.94 13.41 -19.06
N ILE A 13 -41.40 13.80 -17.87
CA ILE A 13 -40.55 14.13 -16.73
C ILE A 13 -39.72 12.90 -16.32
N THR A 14 -40.34 11.71 -16.21
CA THR A 14 -39.62 10.48 -15.84
C THR A 14 -38.61 10.03 -16.90
N GLU A 15 -38.90 10.23 -18.18
CA GLU A 15 -37.96 9.94 -19.28
C GLU A 15 -36.77 10.91 -19.26
N LEU A 16 -37.01 12.20 -19.04
CA LEU A 16 -35.95 13.21 -18.91
C LEU A 16 -35.06 12.96 -17.69
N GLU A 17 -35.64 12.57 -16.56
CA GLU A 17 -34.89 12.16 -15.36
C GLU A 17 -34.04 10.92 -15.63
N SER A 18 -34.58 9.93 -16.34
CA SER A 18 -33.83 8.73 -16.74
C SER A 18 -32.65 9.05 -17.65
N ILE A 19 -32.86 9.92 -18.66
CA ILE A 19 -31.81 10.40 -19.56
C ILE A 19 -30.74 11.16 -18.79
N ALA A 20 -31.13 12.01 -17.84
CA ALA A 20 -30.19 12.75 -17.00
C ALA A 20 -29.33 11.81 -16.13
N ILE A 21 -29.94 10.82 -15.48
CA ILE A 21 -29.24 9.80 -14.69
C ILE A 21 -28.26 9.01 -15.56
N GLN A 22 -28.70 8.58 -16.76
CA GLN A 22 -27.86 7.82 -17.67
C GLN A 22 -26.68 8.66 -18.18
N THR A 23 -26.92 9.94 -18.49
CA THR A 23 -25.88 10.89 -18.90
C THR A 23 -24.87 11.12 -17.78
N LEU A 24 -25.33 11.31 -16.54
CA LEU A 24 -24.45 11.46 -15.38
C LEU A 24 -23.60 10.21 -15.12
N SER A 25 -24.20 9.02 -15.20
CA SER A 25 -23.47 7.75 -15.08
C SER A 25 -22.41 7.63 -16.18
N PHE A 26 -22.76 7.95 -17.42
CA PHE A 26 -21.83 7.92 -18.54
C PHE A 26 -20.66 8.89 -18.33
N ILE A 27 -20.91 10.14 -17.92
CA ILE A 27 -19.85 11.12 -17.65
C ILE A 27 -18.96 10.65 -16.51
N HIS A 28 -19.55 10.17 -15.41
CA HIS A 28 -18.83 9.64 -14.26
C HIS A 28 -17.90 8.49 -14.68
N ASP A 29 -18.42 7.51 -15.41
CA ASP A 29 -17.65 6.33 -15.81
C ASP A 29 -16.54 6.70 -16.79
N ASN A 30 -16.79 7.62 -17.73
CA ASN A 30 -15.75 8.13 -18.63
C ASN A 30 -14.62 8.82 -17.87
N ILE A 31 -14.94 9.71 -16.92
CA ILE A 31 -13.92 10.40 -16.11
C ILE A 31 -13.14 9.38 -15.27
N LYS A 32 -13.85 8.43 -14.64
CA LYS A 32 -13.23 7.35 -13.86
C LYS A 32 -12.27 6.53 -14.72
N GLN A 33 -12.69 6.08 -15.90
CA GLN A 33 -11.84 5.28 -16.79
C GLN A 33 -10.62 6.06 -17.28
N LYS A 34 -10.78 7.35 -17.64
CA LYS A 34 -9.65 8.22 -18.00
C LYS A 34 -8.64 8.31 -16.86
N TYR A 35 -9.11 8.46 -15.63
CA TYR A 35 -8.22 8.52 -14.46
C TYR A 35 -7.55 7.17 -14.18
N LEU A 36 -8.27 6.05 -14.26
CA LEU A 36 -7.71 4.71 -14.07
C LEU A 36 -6.58 4.42 -15.07
N ASN A 37 -6.79 4.78 -16.34
CA ASN A 37 -5.77 4.66 -17.39
C ASN A 37 -4.56 5.53 -17.09
N PHE A 38 -4.77 6.79 -16.69
CA PHE A 38 -3.70 7.69 -16.26
C PHE A 38 -2.90 7.11 -15.07
N TRP A 39 -3.60 6.61 -14.05
CA TRP A 39 -3.00 6.05 -12.85
C TRP A 39 -2.14 4.82 -13.19
N LYS A 40 -2.69 3.87 -13.97
CA LYS A 40 -1.97 2.68 -14.42
C LYS A 40 -0.72 3.04 -15.23
N HIS A 41 -0.87 3.93 -16.21
CA HIS A 41 0.26 4.42 -17.00
C HIS A 41 1.34 5.09 -16.13
N LYS A 42 0.95 5.87 -15.12
CA LYS A 42 1.90 6.49 -14.19
C LYS A 42 2.65 5.46 -13.35
N LEU A 43 2.00 4.39 -12.90
CA LEU A 43 2.66 3.33 -12.15
C LEU A 43 3.65 2.53 -13.00
N GLU A 44 3.24 2.14 -14.21
CA GLU A 44 4.07 1.35 -15.13
C GLU A 44 5.35 2.09 -15.57
N ASN A 45 5.27 3.42 -15.73
CA ASN A 45 6.38 4.24 -16.21
C ASN A 45 7.16 4.95 -15.09
N SER A 46 6.84 4.70 -13.82
CA SER A 46 7.51 5.34 -12.70
C SER A 46 8.76 4.56 -12.25
N SER A 47 9.89 5.24 -12.17
CA SER A 47 11.10 4.71 -11.52
C SER A 47 11.00 4.69 -9.98
N LYS A 48 10.04 5.45 -9.41
CA LYS A 48 9.63 5.42 -7.99
C LYS A 48 8.53 4.39 -7.78
N LEU A 49 8.29 3.98 -6.54
CA LEU A 49 7.15 3.11 -6.17
C LEU A 49 7.23 1.70 -6.78
N LYS A 50 8.45 1.21 -7.07
CA LYS A 50 8.65 -0.14 -7.62
C LYS A 50 8.00 -1.20 -6.73
N PHE A 51 8.20 -1.11 -5.41
CA PHE A 51 7.58 -2.04 -4.45
C PHE A 51 6.06 -1.93 -4.45
N TYR A 52 5.51 -0.72 -4.34
CA TYR A 52 4.06 -0.47 -4.41
C TYR A 52 3.41 -1.06 -5.67
N ASN A 53 4.07 -0.92 -6.82
CA ASN A 53 3.59 -1.42 -8.10
C ASN A 53 3.49 -2.96 -8.15
N THR A 54 4.18 -3.68 -7.26
CA THR A 54 4.10 -5.16 -7.22
C THR A 54 2.81 -5.69 -6.61
N PHE A 55 2.14 -4.90 -5.76
CA PHE A 55 0.93 -5.33 -5.07
C PHE A 55 -0.31 -4.46 -5.33
N LYS A 56 -0.16 -3.18 -5.68
CA LYS A 56 -1.31 -2.30 -5.94
C LYS A 56 -1.82 -2.48 -7.37
N THR A 57 -2.79 -3.37 -7.56
CA THR A 57 -3.40 -3.66 -8.86
C THR A 57 -4.68 -2.87 -9.14
N GLU A 58 -5.37 -2.39 -8.11
CA GLU A 58 -6.68 -1.74 -8.22
C GLU A 58 -6.68 -0.35 -7.56
N TYR A 59 -7.30 0.65 -8.19
CA TYR A 59 -7.48 1.97 -7.59
C TYR A 59 -8.71 2.00 -6.67
N GLN A 60 -8.51 1.62 -5.41
CA GLN A 60 -9.55 1.61 -4.38
C GLN A 60 -9.00 1.88 -2.98
N LEU A 61 -9.90 2.14 -2.04
CA LEU A 61 -9.58 2.23 -0.61
C LEU A 61 -9.09 0.88 -0.11
N GLU A 62 -7.89 0.87 0.47
CA GLU A 62 -7.26 -0.34 0.96
C GLU A 62 -7.89 -0.84 2.27
N LYS A 63 -8.21 -2.14 2.36
CA LYS A 63 -8.86 -2.75 3.52
C LYS A 63 -8.11 -2.51 4.83
N TYR A 64 -6.77 -2.50 4.79
CA TYR A 64 -5.95 -2.30 5.99
C TYR A 64 -6.21 -0.96 6.69
N LEU A 65 -6.65 0.08 5.95
CA LEU A 65 -6.90 1.41 6.50
C LEU A 65 -8.06 1.42 7.48
N SER A 66 -9.07 0.58 7.26
CA SER A 66 -10.22 0.42 8.17
C SER A 66 -10.02 -0.70 9.19
N THR A 67 -9.21 -1.72 8.88
CA THR A 67 -8.93 -2.84 9.80
C THR A 67 -8.03 -2.43 10.97
N ILE A 68 -6.96 -1.69 10.73
CA ILE A 68 -5.96 -1.40 11.78
C ILE A 68 -6.45 -0.22 12.63
N LYS A 69 -6.79 -0.47 13.90
CA LYS A 69 -7.21 0.58 14.83
C LYS A 69 -6.03 1.41 15.35
N ASN A 70 -4.90 0.77 15.66
CA ASN A 70 -3.69 1.44 16.13
C ASN A 70 -3.16 2.42 15.08
N SER A 71 -3.17 3.72 15.41
CA SER A 71 -2.78 4.77 14.46
C SER A 71 -1.28 4.74 14.11
N THR A 72 -0.42 4.33 15.06
CA THR A 72 1.03 4.23 14.86
C THR A 72 1.35 3.11 13.87
N GLU A 73 0.79 1.92 14.09
CA GLU A 73 0.98 0.77 13.20
C GLU A 73 0.40 1.05 11.80
N ARG A 74 -0.80 1.64 11.72
CA ARG A 74 -1.45 2.02 10.45
C ARG A 74 -0.60 3.03 9.68
N LYS A 75 -0.04 4.03 10.36
CA LYS A 75 0.87 5.02 9.76
C LYS A 75 2.16 4.36 9.26
N ALA A 76 2.77 3.48 10.06
CA ALA A 76 3.99 2.77 9.69
C ALA A 76 3.78 1.92 8.43
N LEU A 77 2.73 1.10 8.40
CA LEU A 77 2.41 0.29 7.23
C LEU A 77 2.06 1.14 6.01
N THR A 78 1.30 2.22 6.17
CA THR A 78 1.00 3.13 5.05
C THR A 78 2.27 3.72 4.47
N LYS A 79 3.15 4.27 5.32
CA LYS A 79 4.44 4.83 4.90
C LYS A 79 5.30 3.79 4.18
N PHE A 80 5.32 2.56 4.68
CA PHE A 80 6.00 1.44 4.04
C PHE A 80 5.47 1.19 2.62
N ARG A 81 4.14 1.02 2.49
CA ARG A 81 3.50 0.73 1.20
C ARG A 81 3.75 1.82 0.16
N VAL A 82 3.67 3.10 0.54
CA VAL A 82 3.76 4.22 -0.41
C VAL A 82 5.16 4.82 -0.53
N SER A 83 6.21 4.11 -0.09
CA SER A 83 7.60 4.59 -0.13
C SER A 83 7.78 5.97 0.55
N ASN A 84 7.03 6.24 1.63
CA ASN A 84 7.13 7.45 2.44
C ASN A 84 7.83 7.16 3.79
N HIS A 85 8.98 6.52 3.70
CA HIS A 85 9.80 6.08 4.83
C HIS A 85 11.25 6.54 4.67
N LYS A 86 12.08 6.28 5.68
CA LYS A 86 13.48 6.73 5.75
C LYS A 86 14.52 5.64 5.40
N LEU A 87 14.11 4.54 4.76
CA LEU A 87 15.07 3.59 4.18
C LEU A 87 15.92 4.26 3.09
N MET A 88 17.18 3.82 2.92
CA MET A 88 18.12 4.44 1.99
C MET A 88 17.65 4.41 0.54
N ILE A 89 16.78 3.47 0.15
CA ILE A 89 16.21 3.48 -1.21
C ILE A 89 15.49 4.79 -1.56
N GLU A 90 14.81 5.40 -0.58
CA GLU A 90 14.11 6.68 -0.72
C GLU A 90 14.95 7.85 -0.22
N LEU A 91 15.66 7.71 0.91
CA LEU A 91 16.47 8.79 1.48
C LEU A 91 17.67 9.12 0.58
N GLY A 92 18.42 8.10 0.14
CA GLY A 92 19.52 8.25 -0.81
C GLY A 92 19.07 8.74 -2.18
N ARG A 93 17.80 8.52 -2.57
CA ARG A 93 17.24 9.10 -3.80
C ARG A 93 17.18 10.63 -3.72
N TYR A 94 16.75 11.21 -2.60
CA TYR A 94 16.75 12.66 -2.41
C TYR A 94 18.18 13.23 -2.38
N GLN A 95 19.12 12.44 -1.88
CA GLN A 95 20.55 12.77 -1.86
C GLN A 95 21.27 12.49 -3.19
N LYS A 96 20.57 11.98 -4.21
CA LYS A 96 21.14 11.60 -5.53
C LYS A 96 22.22 10.52 -5.48
N ILE A 97 22.21 9.66 -4.45
CA ILE A 97 23.09 8.49 -4.35
C ILE A 97 22.65 7.45 -5.41
N PRO A 98 23.59 6.85 -6.17
CA PRO A 98 23.30 5.74 -7.09
C PRO A 98 22.52 4.62 -6.39
N ARG A 99 21.62 3.91 -7.09
CA ARG A 99 20.69 2.97 -6.43
C ARG A 99 21.43 1.85 -5.70
N GLU A 100 22.46 1.33 -6.36
CA GLU A 100 23.40 0.30 -5.93
C GLU A 100 24.21 0.70 -4.70
N GLU A 101 24.38 2.00 -4.44
CA GLU A 101 25.10 2.54 -3.27
C GLU A 101 24.17 2.90 -2.11
N ARG A 102 22.84 2.71 -2.25
CA ARG A 102 21.86 2.98 -1.18
C ARG A 102 21.81 1.82 -0.19
N LEU A 103 22.93 1.55 0.46
CA LEU A 103 23.16 0.37 1.27
C LEU A 103 22.45 0.44 2.63
N CYS A 104 22.16 -0.73 3.22
CA CYS A 104 21.63 -0.82 4.58
C CYS A 104 22.74 -0.62 5.62
N GLU A 105 22.73 0.56 6.23
CA GLU A 105 23.66 0.95 7.30
C GLU A 105 23.44 0.15 8.60
N ILE A 106 22.23 -0.39 8.80
CA ILE A 106 21.85 -1.08 10.04
C ILE A 106 22.44 -2.49 10.10
N CYS A 107 22.29 -3.25 9.02
CA CYS A 107 22.74 -4.64 9.01
C CYS A 107 24.16 -4.81 8.46
N GLN A 108 24.72 -3.78 7.81
CA GLN A 108 26.08 -3.79 7.27
C GLN A 108 26.36 -5.00 6.35
N SER A 109 25.34 -5.49 5.66
CA SER A 109 25.47 -6.63 4.73
C SER A 109 26.06 -6.24 3.37
N GLY A 110 26.14 -4.94 3.06
CA GLY A 110 26.47 -4.45 1.72
C GLY A 110 25.29 -4.52 0.74
N GLU A 111 24.09 -4.89 1.20
CA GLU A 111 22.87 -4.93 0.38
C GLU A 111 22.16 -3.57 0.35
N VAL A 112 21.43 -3.31 -0.74
CA VAL A 112 20.59 -2.10 -0.89
C VAL A 112 19.45 -2.12 0.14
N GLU A 113 19.25 -1.01 0.88
CA GLU A 113 18.16 -0.86 1.86
C GLU A 113 16.84 -0.48 1.16
N ASP A 114 16.27 -1.43 0.42
CA ASP A 114 14.91 -1.32 -0.10
C ASP A 114 13.89 -2.07 0.77
N GLU A 115 12.62 -2.00 0.36
CA GLU A 115 11.51 -2.60 1.09
C GLU A 115 11.61 -4.14 1.15
N TYR A 116 12.19 -4.78 0.14
CA TYR A 116 12.42 -6.22 0.15
C TYR A 116 13.51 -6.60 1.14
N HIS A 117 14.66 -5.92 1.10
CA HIS A 117 15.71 -6.14 2.08
C HIS A 117 15.18 -5.91 3.50
N PHE A 118 14.52 -4.78 3.74
CA PHE A 118 13.95 -4.42 5.03
C PHE A 118 13.01 -5.51 5.59
N ALA A 119 12.07 -6.00 4.78
CA ALA A 119 11.04 -6.93 5.26
C ALA A 119 11.42 -8.42 5.19
N ASN A 120 12.29 -8.83 4.26
CA ASN A 120 12.55 -10.26 4.03
C ASN A 120 13.93 -10.71 4.48
N TRP A 121 14.97 -9.86 4.39
CA TRP A 121 16.36 -10.34 4.44
C TRP A 121 17.24 -9.67 5.48
N CYS A 122 16.90 -8.45 5.90
CA CYS A 122 17.69 -7.71 6.87
C CYS A 122 17.82 -8.51 8.17
N LYS A 123 19.06 -8.90 8.51
CA LYS A 123 19.37 -9.67 9.72
C LYS A 123 19.09 -8.88 11.00
N ALA A 124 19.10 -7.55 10.94
CA ALA A 124 18.76 -6.69 12.08
C ALA A 124 17.30 -6.85 12.53
N TYR A 125 16.44 -7.40 11.68
CA TYR A 125 15.02 -7.61 11.96
C TYR A 125 14.62 -9.10 11.97
N SER A 126 15.58 -10.02 12.18
CA SER A 126 15.32 -11.46 12.19
C SER A 126 14.28 -11.86 13.23
N ASN A 127 14.40 -11.35 14.46
CA ASN A 127 13.49 -11.67 15.56
C ASN A 127 12.06 -11.20 15.25
N GLN A 128 11.91 -9.99 14.72
CA GLN A 128 10.61 -9.43 14.33
C GLN A 128 9.98 -10.27 13.22
N ARG A 129 10.80 -10.70 12.24
CA ARG A 129 10.36 -11.50 11.10
C ARG A 129 9.97 -12.92 11.51
N GLU A 130 10.74 -13.58 12.38
CA GLU A 130 10.40 -14.90 12.93
C GLU A 130 9.11 -14.87 13.74
N ASN A 131 8.93 -13.85 14.59
CA ASN A 131 7.70 -13.65 15.35
C ASN A 131 6.50 -13.45 14.42
N PHE A 132 6.67 -12.66 13.35
CA PHE A 132 5.64 -12.43 12.35
C PHE A 132 5.22 -13.72 11.64
N TYR A 133 6.17 -14.47 11.08
CA TYR A 133 5.85 -15.71 10.37
C TYR A 133 5.32 -16.81 11.29
N THR A 134 5.78 -16.87 12.54
CA THR A 134 5.21 -17.78 13.55
C THR A 134 3.77 -17.41 13.86
N THR A 135 3.46 -16.13 14.01
CA THR A 135 2.08 -15.66 14.22
C THR A 135 1.19 -15.99 13.03
N LEU A 136 1.68 -15.80 11.80
CA LEU A 136 0.93 -16.14 10.59
C LEU A 136 0.66 -17.64 10.50
N ARG A 137 1.68 -18.49 10.67
CA ARG A 137 1.52 -19.96 10.63
C ARG A 137 0.52 -20.48 11.68
N ASN A 138 0.52 -19.89 12.87
CA ASN A 138 -0.40 -20.29 13.93
C ASN A 138 -1.86 -19.88 13.65
N LYS A 139 -2.06 -18.83 12.86
CA LYS A 139 -3.39 -18.26 12.57
C LYS A 139 -3.94 -18.66 11.21
N LEU A 140 -3.08 -19.05 10.27
CA LEU A 140 -3.41 -19.30 8.87
C LEU A 140 -2.90 -20.68 8.46
N THR A 141 -3.76 -21.45 7.79
CA THR A 141 -3.46 -22.79 7.26
C THR A 141 -2.70 -22.73 5.92
N ILE A 142 -1.75 -21.81 5.74
CA ILE A 142 -1.10 -21.55 4.44
C ILE A 142 0.36 -22.00 4.47
N ILE A 143 0.72 -22.84 3.49
CA ILE A 143 2.11 -23.19 3.16
C ILE A 143 2.70 -21.99 2.44
N ILE A 144 3.49 -21.21 3.17
CA ILE A 144 4.14 -20.04 2.62
C ILE A 144 5.48 -20.51 2.06
N ASP A 145 5.55 -20.75 0.75
CA ASP A 145 6.82 -20.93 0.04
C ASP A 145 6.76 -20.15 -1.29
N GLN A 146 7.75 -19.27 -1.46
CA GLN A 146 8.01 -18.42 -2.64
C GLN A 146 7.08 -17.25 -3.02
N ALA A 147 5.91 -17.06 -2.42
CA ALA A 147 5.14 -15.82 -2.60
C ALA A 147 4.63 -15.30 -1.25
N GLN A 148 5.37 -14.39 -0.60
CA GLN A 148 5.06 -14.04 0.79
C GLN A 148 4.74 -12.56 0.95
N LEU A 149 5.73 -11.67 0.80
CA LEU A 149 5.52 -10.27 1.13
C LEU A 149 4.49 -9.57 0.22
N VAL A 150 4.56 -9.80 -1.09
CA VAL A 150 3.63 -9.17 -2.07
C VAL A 150 2.20 -9.62 -1.83
N ASP A 151 1.97 -10.90 -1.56
CA ASP A 151 0.62 -11.43 -1.34
C ASP A 151 0.08 -11.06 0.04
N ILE A 152 0.95 -11.05 1.07
CA ILE A 152 0.60 -10.51 2.39
C ILE A 152 0.22 -9.02 2.27
N MET A 153 0.89 -8.25 1.41
CA MET A 153 0.50 -6.86 1.12
C MET A 153 -0.87 -6.76 0.44
N LYS A 154 -1.32 -7.77 -0.30
CA LYS A 154 -2.65 -7.79 -0.93
C LYS A 154 -3.74 -8.33 0.00
N SER A 155 -3.36 -8.97 1.10
CA SER A 155 -4.30 -9.67 1.97
C SER A 155 -5.40 -8.73 2.50
N THR A 156 -6.63 -9.23 2.41
CA THR A 156 -7.83 -8.62 3.01
C THR A 156 -8.23 -9.31 4.32
N GLU A 157 -7.51 -10.37 4.70
CA GLU A 157 -7.75 -11.16 5.91
C GLU A 157 -7.30 -10.35 7.15
N HIS A 158 -8.17 -10.34 8.16
CA HIS A 158 -8.06 -9.46 9.33
C HIS A 158 -6.77 -9.69 10.11
N GLU A 159 -6.47 -10.94 10.46
CA GLU A 159 -5.31 -11.30 11.28
C GLU A 159 -3.99 -11.09 10.55
N THR A 160 -3.95 -11.28 9.24
CA THR A 160 -2.82 -11.05 8.35
C THR A 160 -2.48 -9.57 8.34
N ILE A 161 -3.50 -8.72 8.16
CA ILE A 161 -3.35 -7.27 8.18
C ILE A 161 -2.79 -6.79 9.52
N LEU A 162 -3.36 -7.27 10.64
CA LEU A 162 -2.91 -6.88 11.98
C LEU A 162 -1.51 -7.39 12.30
N SER A 163 -1.19 -8.62 11.89
CA SER A 163 0.15 -9.19 12.06
C SER A 163 1.20 -8.41 11.25
N LEU A 164 0.86 -8.05 10.00
CA LEU A 164 1.72 -7.27 9.13
C LEU A 164 1.95 -5.85 9.67
N SER A 165 0.90 -5.19 10.17
CA SER A 165 1.02 -3.83 10.72
C SER A 165 1.95 -3.77 11.92
N LYS A 166 1.81 -4.73 12.83
CA LYS A 166 2.70 -4.88 14.00
C LYS A 166 4.14 -5.18 13.59
N TYR A 167 4.33 -6.09 12.63
CA TYR A 167 5.63 -6.46 12.11
C TYR A 167 6.39 -5.26 11.50
N ILE A 168 5.76 -4.55 10.57
CA ILE A 168 6.38 -3.39 9.93
C ILE A 168 6.65 -2.28 10.95
N SER A 169 5.71 -2.03 11.88
CA SER A 169 5.89 -1.05 12.93
C SER A 169 7.06 -1.40 13.85
N SER A 170 7.21 -2.66 14.27
CA SER A 170 8.29 -3.09 15.15
C SER A 170 9.66 -3.02 14.47
N CYS A 171 9.74 -3.33 13.17
CA CYS A 171 10.98 -3.16 12.40
C CYS A 171 11.40 -1.69 12.33
N PHE A 172 10.47 -0.76 12.13
CA PHE A 172 10.79 0.67 12.14
C PHE A 172 11.19 1.18 13.53
N THR A 173 10.55 0.70 14.60
CA THR A 173 10.97 1.00 15.98
C THR A 173 12.41 0.54 16.20
N GLU A 174 12.73 -0.69 15.82
CA GLU A 174 14.07 -1.25 15.97
C GLU A 174 15.11 -0.50 15.12
N ARG A 175 14.75 -0.12 13.90
CA ARG A 175 15.59 0.72 13.04
C ARG A 175 15.95 2.04 13.71
N ASN A 176 14.96 2.73 14.29
CA ASN A 176 15.20 4.00 14.96
C ASN A 176 16.14 3.81 16.17
N ARG A 177 15.96 2.72 16.93
CA ARG A 177 16.86 2.36 18.04
C ARG A 177 18.30 2.21 17.59
N TYR A 178 18.55 1.51 16.47
CA TYR A 178 19.89 1.36 15.91
C TYR A 178 20.49 2.70 15.49
N LEU A 179 19.70 3.59 14.86
CA LEU A 179 20.18 4.90 14.45
C LEU A 179 20.49 5.82 15.63
N GLU A 180 19.69 5.78 16.69
CA GLU A 180 19.93 6.54 17.92
C GLU A 180 21.25 6.11 18.59
N ILE A 181 21.53 4.80 18.64
CA ILE A 181 22.80 4.29 19.16
C ILE A 181 23.96 4.69 18.26
N GLY A 182 23.81 4.60 16.94
CA GLY A 182 24.85 5.00 15.98
C GLY A 182 25.24 6.48 16.12
N ILE A 183 24.27 7.36 16.35
CA ILE A 183 24.49 8.79 16.58
C ILE A 183 25.12 9.05 17.96
N ALA A 184 24.81 8.24 18.97
CA ALA A 184 25.37 8.40 20.32
C ALA A 184 26.85 7.95 20.43
N VAL A 185 27.34 7.19 19.44
CA VAL A 185 28.71 6.63 19.43
C VAL A 185 29.61 7.33 18.39
N SER A 186 29.05 8.21 17.55
CA SER A 186 29.75 9.06 16.57
C SER A 186 30.00 10.46 17.11
#